data_AF-A0A6B0T2G2-F1
#
_entry.id   AF-A0A6B0T2G2-F1
#
_cell.length_a   1.000
_cell.length_b   1.000
_cell.length_c   1.000
_cell.angle_alpha   90.00
_cell.angle_beta   90.00
_cell.angle_gamma   90.00
#
_symmetry.space_group_name_H-M   'P 1'
#
loop_
_entity.id
_entity.type
_entity.pdbx_description
1 polymer ?
#
loop_
_entity_poly.entity_id
_entity_poly.type
_entity_poly.pdbx_seq_one_letter_code
_entity_poly.pdbx_strand_id
1 'polypeptide(L)'
;MSTRSQLRFVQRVDQDGKSKADNRVAQVYRHSDGYPTSVLRDLAQQKELLDATRAERGPGYAAATFVFLDKLSTAGLYLDGDPERTIDADQPSDLLDPDNMKHLDQPLFLLGHGVENPADGIHGDEEYLYVVELPNRNPFEDPSEWTVKVSGHSAFPRWDGPTEEAFERASWQFHGPLEDALEEMVAEPA
;
A
#
# COMPACT_ATOMS: atom_id res chain seq x y z
N MET A 1 -1.18 13.01 -12.82
CA MET A 1 -0.25 13.69 -11.90
C MET A 1 0.32 12.65 -10.95
N SER A 2 1.59 12.76 -10.55
CA SER A 2 2.18 11.82 -9.59
C SER A 2 1.72 12.23 -8.20
N THR A 3 0.74 11.52 -7.66
CA THR A 3 0.31 11.71 -6.27
C THR A 3 1.00 10.70 -5.40
N ARG A 4 1.66 11.20 -4.35
CA ARG A 4 2.40 10.39 -3.39
C ARG A 4 1.58 10.16 -2.15
N SER A 5 1.80 9.03 -1.52
CA SER A 5 1.11 8.69 -0.28
C SER A 5 1.93 7.74 0.58
N GLN A 6 1.65 7.75 1.87
CA GLN A 6 2.12 6.71 2.79
C GLN A 6 0.95 5.86 3.26
N LEU A 7 1.16 4.54 3.26
CA LEU A 7 0.23 3.56 3.76
C LEU A 7 0.86 2.86 4.96
N ARG A 8 0.11 2.80 6.06
CA ARG A 8 0.53 2.15 7.28
C ARG A 8 -0.37 0.96 7.56
N PHE A 9 0.21 -0.23 7.46
CA PHE A 9 -0.44 -1.46 7.89
C PHE A 9 -0.21 -1.62 9.38
N VAL A 10 -1.28 -1.80 10.14
CA VAL A 10 -1.21 -1.97 11.60
C VAL A 10 -2.02 -3.18 12.04
N GLN A 11 -1.59 -3.84 13.11
CA GLN A 11 -2.38 -4.90 13.73
C GLN A 11 -3.20 -4.33 14.88
N ARG A 12 -4.52 -4.56 14.90
CA ARG A 12 -5.36 -4.21 16.05
C ARG A 12 -4.87 -4.93 17.31
N VAL A 13 -4.90 -4.23 18.44
CA VAL A 13 -4.54 -4.78 19.74
C VAL A 13 -5.83 -5.23 20.43
N ASP A 14 -5.93 -6.49 20.84
CA ASP A 14 -7.04 -6.90 21.70
C ASP A 14 -6.99 -6.15 23.04
N GLN A 15 -8.15 -6.06 23.70
CA GLN A 15 -8.40 -5.29 24.93
C GLN A 15 -7.44 -5.61 26.10
N ASP A 16 -6.69 -6.71 26.04
CA ASP A 16 -5.72 -7.13 27.07
C ASP A 16 -4.30 -6.54 26.91
N GLY A 17 -4.08 -5.69 25.90
CA GLY A 17 -2.98 -4.71 25.87
C GLY A 17 -1.54 -5.27 25.80
N LYS A 18 -1.32 -6.59 25.74
CA LYS A 18 0.03 -7.14 25.64
C LYS A 18 0.51 -7.21 24.20
N SER A 19 1.33 -6.23 23.85
CA SER A 19 2.06 -6.09 22.59
C SER A 19 3.53 -6.46 22.73
N LYS A 20 4.07 -7.29 21.84
CA LYS A 20 5.48 -7.19 21.49
C LYS A 20 5.62 -6.01 20.52
N ALA A 21 6.21 -4.94 21.02
CA ALA A 21 6.15 -3.59 20.45
C ALA A 21 6.67 -3.43 19.02
N ASP A 22 7.47 -4.35 18.47
CA ASP A 22 8.16 -4.12 17.19
C ASP A 22 7.48 -4.70 15.94
N ASN A 23 6.44 -5.53 16.07
CA ASN A 23 5.87 -6.26 14.91
C ASN A 23 4.51 -5.74 14.41
N ARG A 24 4.08 -4.55 14.86
CA ARG A 24 2.70 -4.11 14.66
C ARG A 24 2.48 -3.06 13.60
N VAL A 25 3.55 -2.55 12.99
CA VAL A 25 3.46 -1.51 11.99
C VAL A 25 4.38 -1.86 10.82
N ALA A 26 3.87 -1.72 9.61
CA ALA A 26 4.67 -1.70 8.39
C ALA A 26 4.23 -0.51 7.55
N GLN A 27 5.19 0.29 7.10
CA GLN A 27 4.93 1.52 6.36
C GLN A 27 5.44 1.39 4.93
N VAL A 28 4.58 1.77 3.98
CA VAL A 28 4.84 1.75 2.56
C VAL A 28 4.73 3.17 2.04
N TYR A 29 5.71 3.57 1.25
CA TYR A 29 5.65 4.76 0.42
C TYR A 29 5.21 4.37 -1.00
N ARG A 30 4.25 5.12 -1.54
CA ARG A 30 3.80 5.03 -2.93
C ARG A 30 4.16 6.32 -3.64
N HIS A 31 4.95 6.19 -4.70
CA HIS A 31 5.49 7.31 -5.47
C HIS A 31 4.47 7.92 -6.45
N SER A 32 3.57 7.09 -6.97
CA SER A 32 2.61 7.47 -8.01
C SER A 32 1.25 6.87 -7.74
N ASP A 33 0.20 7.62 -8.11
CA ASP A 33 -1.20 7.22 -7.98
C ASP A 33 -1.66 6.92 -6.54
N GLY A 34 -1.16 7.71 -5.57
CA GLY A 34 -1.56 7.67 -4.17
C GLY A 34 -2.96 8.20 -3.86
N TYR A 35 -3.83 8.36 -4.86
CA TYR A 35 -5.20 8.84 -4.66
C TYR A 35 -6.09 7.77 -3.99
N PRO A 36 -7.11 8.16 -3.20
CA PRO A 36 -8.00 7.20 -2.55
C PRO A 36 -8.64 6.20 -3.52
N THR A 37 -9.06 6.69 -4.69
CA THR A 37 -9.65 5.85 -5.75
C THR A 37 -8.75 4.69 -6.19
N SER A 38 -7.43 4.92 -6.27
CA SER A 38 -6.47 3.90 -6.69
C SER A 38 -6.08 3.01 -5.52
N VAL A 39 -5.62 3.61 -4.43
CA VAL A 39 -5.16 2.90 -3.23
C VAL A 39 -6.24 1.98 -2.66
N LEU A 40 -7.50 2.42 -2.57
CA LEU A 40 -8.57 1.60 -2.02
C LEU A 40 -8.90 0.40 -2.92
N ARG A 41 -8.87 0.57 -4.26
CA ARG A 41 -9.06 -0.55 -5.21
C ARG A 41 -7.94 -1.58 -5.10
N ASP A 42 -6.70 -1.11 -4.99
CA ASP A 42 -5.54 -2.00 -4.83
C ASP A 42 -5.61 -2.78 -3.51
N LEU A 43 -6.01 -2.12 -2.41
CA LEU A 43 -6.24 -2.77 -1.12
C LEU A 43 -7.37 -3.80 -1.18
N ALA A 44 -8.46 -3.50 -1.89
CA ALA A 44 -9.58 -4.42 -2.07
C ALA A 44 -9.17 -5.68 -2.85
N GLN A 45 -8.46 -5.49 -3.96
CA GLN A 45 -7.94 -6.59 -4.76
C GLN A 45 -6.95 -7.45 -3.97
N GLN A 46 -6.06 -6.80 -3.20
CA GLN A 46 -5.16 -7.51 -2.30
C GLN A 46 -5.95 -8.33 -1.27
N LYS A 47 -6.96 -7.73 -0.62
CA LYS A 47 -7.75 -8.41 0.40
C LYS A 47 -8.47 -9.63 -0.16
N GLU A 48 -9.13 -9.48 -1.31
CA GLU A 48 -9.80 -10.57 -2.01
C GLU A 48 -8.84 -11.73 -2.31
N LEU A 49 -7.64 -11.43 -2.84
CA LEU A 49 -6.64 -12.44 -3.13
C LEU A 49 -6.14 -13.16 -1.86
N LEU A 50 -5.86 -12.40 -0.79
CA LEU A 50 -5.41 -12.95 0.48
C LEU A 50 -6.48 -13.84 1.14
N ASP A 51 -7.74 -13.49 0.99
CA ASP A 51 -8.87 -14.28 1.51
C ASP A 51 -9.05 -15.57 0.71
N ALA A 52 -9.11 -15.46 -0.62
CA ALA A 52 -9.28 -16.59 -1.53
C ALA A 52 -8.18 -17.65 -1.35
N THR A 53 -6.97 -17.22 -0.98
CA THR A 53 -5.80 -18.09 -0.80
C THR A 53 -5.51 -18.42 0.67
N ARG A 54 -6.26 -17.85 1.63
CA ARG A 54 -5.99 -17.95 3.09
C ARG A 54 -4.55 -17.52 3.45
N ALA A 55 -4.03 -16.55 2.72
CA ALA A 55 -2.66 -16.06 2.83
C ALA A 55 -2.54 -14.79 3.69
N GLU A 56 -3.64 -14.25 4.22
CA GLU A 56 -3.57 -13.11 5.14
C GLU A 56 -2.69 -13.43 6.37
N ARG A 57 -1.76 -12.52 6.68
CA ARG A 57 -0.84 -12.58 7.81
C ARG A 57 -0.75 -11.17 8.43
N GLY A 58 0.22 -10.95 9.31
CA GLY A 58 0.40 -9.65 9.97
C GLY A 58 0.84 -8.51 9.04
N PRO A 59 0.97 -7.29 9.60
CA PRO A 59 1.20 -6.05 8.84
C PRO A 59 2.37 -6.10 7.85
N GLY A 60 3.50 -6.69 8.23
CA GLY A 60 4.67 -6.79 7.34
C GLY A 60 4.40 -7.62 6.08
N TYR A 61 3.64 -8.71 6.19
CA TYR A 61 3.24 -9.51 5.02
C TYR A 61 2.20 -8.79 4.17
N ALA A 62 1.26 -8.09 4.79
CA ALA A 62 0.28 -7.29 4.07
C ALA A 62 0.96 -6.15 3.28
N ALA A 63 1.86 -5.40 3.91
CA ALA A 63 2.66 -4.37 3.25
C ALA A 63 3.51 -4.95 2.09
N ALA A 64 4.20 -6.07 2.32
CA ALA A 64 5.00 -6.72 1.28
C ALA A 64 4.14 -7.20 0.10
N THR A 65 2.96 -7.75 0.37
CA THR A 65 2.03 -8.19 -0.67
C THR A 65 1.46 -7.00 -1.44
N PHE A 66 1.11 -5.91 -0.76
CA PHE A 66 0.64 -4.67 -1.41
C PHE A 66 1.68 -4.16 -2.42
N VAL A 67 2.94 -4.02 -1.97
CA VAL A 67 4.05 -3.60 -2.83
C VAL A 67 4.25 -4.57 -3.99
N PHE A 68 4.20 -5.88 -3.75
CA PHE A 68 4.38 -6.88 -4.81
C PHE A 68 3.28 -6.80 -5.87
N LEU A 69 2.01 -6.73 -5.47
CA LEU A 69 0.88 -6.70 -6.39
C LEU A 69 0.86 -5.43 -7.24
N ASP A 70 1.15 -4.28 -6.65
CA ASP A 70 1.23 -3.02 -7.42
C ASP A 70 2.44 -3.02 -8.38
N LYS A 71 3.61 -3.51 -7.94
CA LYS A 71 4.75 -3.66 -8.85
C LYS A 71 4.41 -4.58 -10.01
N LEU A 72 3.69 -5.67 -9.75
CA LEU A 72 3.24 -6.60 -10.78
C LEU A 72 2.23 -5.96 -11.75
N SER A 73 1.27 -5.18 -11.26
CA SER A 73 0.30 -4.48 -12.12
C SER A 73 1.00 -3.42 -12.99
N THR A 74 1.94 -2.67 -12.40
CA THR A 74 2.73 -1.66 -13.10
C THR A 74 3.68 -2.27 -14.13
N ALA A 75 4.20 -3.48 -13.90
CA ALA A 75 5.04 -4.20 -14.86
C ALA A 75 4.30 -4.44 -16.19
N GLY A 76 2.97 -4.54 -16.18
CA GLY A 76 2.14 -4.65 -17.39
C GLY A 76 2.32 -3.49 -18.38
N LEU A 77 2.72 -2.31 -17.92
CA LEU A 77 3.03 -1.16 -18.79
C LEU A 77 4.28 -1.36 -19.65
N TYR A 78 5.10 -2.36 -19.32
CA TYR A 78 6.37 -2.66 -19.97
C TYR A 78 6.30 -3.98 -20.75
N LEU A 79 5.10 -4.49 -21.01
CA LEU A 79 4.87 -5.74 -21.75
C LEU A 79 4.02 -5.50 -23.02
N ASP A 80 3.98 -4.25 -23.51
CA ASP A 80 3.09 -3.81 -24.58
C ASP A 80 3.69 -3.90 -26.00
N GLY A 81 4.99 -4.21 -26.11
CA GLY A 81 5.68 -4.48 -27.38
C GLY A 81 6.43 -3.29 -28.00
N ASP A 82 6.41 -2.10 -27.38
CA ASP A 82 7.30 -0.99 -27.77
C ASP A 82 8.76 -1.32 -27.41
N PRO A 83 9.69 -1.49 -28.38
CA PRO A 83 11.08 -1.88 -28.09
C PRO A 83 11.85 -0.91 -27.18
N GLU A 84 11.45 0.36 -27.09
CA GLU A 84 12.11 1.35 -26.22
C GLU A 84 11.64 1.25 -24.75
N ARG A 85 10.52 0.56 -24.51
CA ARG A 85 9.85 0.51 -23.20
C ARG A 85 9.51 -0.91 -22.74
N THR A 86 9.62 -1.88 -23.62
CA THR A 86 9.23 -3.26 -23.34
C THR A 86 10.39 -4.01 -22.69
N ILE A 87 10.06 -4.82 -21.70
CA ILE A 87 10.95 -5.81 -21.11
C ILE A 87 10.95 -7.04 -22.01
N ASP A 88 12.13 -7.51 -22.39
CA ASP A 88 12.27 -8.79 -23.07
C ASP A 88 12.05 -9.93 -22.05
N ALA A 89 10.85 -10.50 -22.02
CA ALA A 89 10.48 -11.54 -21.06
C ALA A 89 9.47 -12.54 -21.65
N ASP A 90 9.89 -13.79 -21.79
CA ASP A 90 9.05 -14.93 -22.15
C ASP A 90 8.55 -15.70 -20.91
N GLN A 91 9.23 -15.51 -19.77
CA GLN A 91 8.91 -16.15 -18.48
C GLN A 91 9.26 -15.22 -17.30
N PRO A 92 8.67 -15.41 -16.12
CA PRO A 92 8.88 -14.51 -14.98
C PRO A 92 10.35 -14.32 -14.55
N SER A 93 11.20 -15.32 -14.75
CA SER A 93 12.63 -15.23 -14.39
C SER A 93 13.41 -14.25 -15.25
N ASP A 94 12.90 -13.88 -16.43
CA ASP A 94 13.57 -12.97 -17.35
C ASP A 94 13.59 -11.53 -16.80
N LEU A 95 12.67 -11.22 -15.87
CA LEU A 95 12.69 -10.00 -15.04
C LEU A 95 13.88 -9.93 -14.08
N LEU A 96 14.70 -10.97 -13.97
CA LEU A 96 15.90 -10.98 -13.13
C LEU A 96 17.17 -10.75 -13.94
N ASP A 97 17.11 -10.78 -15.28
CA ASP A 97 18.25 -10.48 -16.14
C ASP A 97 18.35 -8.97 -16.42
N PRO A 98 19.40 -8.29 -15.96
CA PRO A 98 19.58 -6.87 -16.24
C PRO A 98 19.66 -6.53 -17.73
N ASP A 99 20.11 -7.45 -18.58
CA ASP A 99 20.23 -7.19 -20.02
C ASP A 99 18.88 -6.95 -20.70
N ASN A 100 17.79 -7.51 -20.13
CA ASN A 100 16.42 -7.35 -20.61
C ASN A 100 15.77 -6.00 -20.24
N MET A 101 16.43 -5.21 -19.37
CA MET A 101 15.84 -3.99 -18.79
C MET A 101 16.79 -2.79 -18.73
N LYS A 102 18.07 -2.97 -19.06
CA LYS A 102 19.09 -1.89 -18.95
C LYS A 102 18.81 -0.66 -19.81
N HIS A 103 17.93 -0.77 -20.81
CA HIS A 103 17.47 0.35 -21.63
C HIS A 103 16.39 1.19 -20.96
N LEU A 104 15.74 0.67 -19.91
CA LEU A 104 14.71 1.39 -19.18
C LEU A 104 15.36 2.41 -18.24
N ASP A 105 15.00 3.69 -18.40
CA ASP A 105 15.34 4.73 -17.43
C ASP A 105 14.28 4.74 -16.33
N GLN A 106 14.69 4.36 -15.11
CA GLN A 106 13.86 4.45 -13.91
C GLN A 106 12.46 3.82 -14.05
N PRO A 107 12.34 2.52 -14.36
CA PRO A 107 11.05 1.89 -14.58
C PRO A 107 10.17 1.92 -13.31
N LEU A 108 8.91 2.33 -13.49
CA LEU A 108 7.95 2.58 -12.41
C LEU A 108 7.71 1.34 -11.55
N PHE A 109 7.71 0.14 -12.12
CA PHE A 109 7.51 -1.07 -11.32
C PHE A 109 8.67 -1.37 -10.35
N LEU A 110 9.87 -0.78 -10.56
CA LEU A 110 10.97 -0.87 -9.60
C LEU A 110 10.94 0.27 -8.57
N LEU A 111 10.58 1.49 -8.99
CA LEU A 111 10.67 2.71 -8.18
C LEU A 111 9.36 3.22 -7.57
N GLY A 112 8.22 2.69 -8.00
CA GLY A 112 6.88 3.16 -7.64
C GLY A 112 6.53 2.96 -6.17
N HIS A 113 7.23 2.05 -5.49
CA HIS A 113 6.96 1.64 -4.12
C HIS A 113 8.24 1.42 -3.31
N GLY A 114 8.24 1.91 -2.07
CA GLY A 114 9.31 1.73 -1.09
C GLY A 114 8.78 1.27 0.26
N VAL A 115 9.59 0.54 1.00
CA VAL A 115 9.35 0.31 2.43
C VAL A 115 10.03 1.46 3.18
N GLU A 116 9.27 2.15 4.02
CA GLU A 116 9.81 3.26 4.81
C GLU A 116 9.99 2.87 6.26
N ASN A 117 11.04 3.43 6.85
CA ASN A 117 11.22 3.43 8.28
C ASN A 117 10.32 4.52 8.88
N PRO A 118 9.37 4.19 9.78
CA PRO A 118 8.51 5.19 10.40
C PRO A 118 9.25 6.30 11.15
N ALA A 119 10.54 6.12 11.46
CA ALA A 119 11.38 7.13 12.08
C ALA A 119 11.85 8.25 11.13
N ASP A 120 11.76 8.06 9.80
CA ASP A 120 12.46 8.91 8.82
C ASP A 120 11.63 10.14 8.35
N GLY A 121 10.30 10.14 8.54
CA GLY A 121 9.45 11.30 8.30
C GLY A 121 8.56 11.24 7.06
N ILE A 122 7.93 12.37 6.76
CA ILE A 122 7.06 12.59 5.58
C ILE A 122 7.70 13.72 4.79
N HIS A 123 8.26 13.41 3.61
CA HIS A 123 9.21 14.28 2.93
C HIS A 123 8.58 15.32 1.98
N GLY A 124 7.27 15.52 2.09
CA GLY A 124 6.61 16.80 1.87
C GLY A 124 5.81 16.92 0.58
N ASP A 125 5.88 15.92 -0.30
CA ASP A 125 5.06 15.82 -1.49
C ASP A 125 4.01 14.72 -1.41
N GLU A 126 3.92 14.03 -0.27
CA GLU A 126 2.79 13.16 0.06
C GLU A 126 1.51 13.99 0.23
N GLU A 127 0.46 13.54 -0.45
CA GLU A 127 -0.85 14.18 -0.47
C GLU A 127 -1.87 13.43 0.38
N TYR A 128 -1.63 12.14 0.68
CA TYR A 128 -2.55 11.30 1.46
C TYR A 128 -1.80 10.37 2.41
N LEU A 129 -2.41 10.13 3.57
CA LEU A 129 -2.05 9.06 4.50
C LEU A 129 -3.17 8.03 4.56
N TYR A 130 -2.77 6.76 4.65
CA TYR A 130 -3.67 5.64 4.84
C TYR A 130 -3.25 4.83 6.06
N VAL A 131 -4.22 4.41 6.86
CA VAL A 131 -4.02 3.34 7.86
C VAL A 131 -4.86 2.15 7.46
N VAL A 132 -4.26 0.98 7.39
CA VAL A 132 -4.92 -0.30 7.13
C VAL A 132 -4.82 -1.12 8.39
N GLU A 133 -5.94 -1.29 9.09
CA GLU A 133 -6.01 -2.04 10.33
C GLU A 133 -6.39 -3.49 10.05
N LEU A 134 -5.45 -4.38 10.30
CA LEU A 134 -5.67 -5.81 10.23
C LEU A 134 -6.23 -6.33 11.56
N PRO A 135 -7.22 -7.24 11.51
CA PRO A 135 -7.75 -7.90 12.70
C PRO A 135 -6.67 -8.76 13.37
N ASN A 136 -6.69 -8.82 14.71
CA ASN A 136 -5.88 -9.81 15.42
C ASN A 136 -6.62 -11.14 15.42
N ARG A 137 -6.14 -12.09 14.60
CA ARG A 137 -6.81 -13.39 14.46
C ARG A 137 -5.84 -14.53 14.23
N ASN A 138 -6.35 -15.74 14.42
CA ASN A 138 -5.66 -16.93 13.97
C ASN A 138 -5.74 -17.02 12.43
N PRO A 139 -4.62 -17.17 11.71
CA PRO A 139 -4.63 -17.26 10.23
C PRO A 139 -5.46 -18.42 9.65
N PHE A 140 -5.86 -19.39 10.48
CA PHE A 140 -6.70 -20.51 10.08
C PHE A 140 -8.21 -20.29 10.27
N GLU A 141 -8.61 -19.17 10.87
CA GLU A 141 -10.02 -18.75 10.98
C GLU A 141 -10.52 -18.10 9.68
N ASP A 142 -11.83 -17.93 9.58
CA ASP A 142 -12.44 -17.25 8.43
C ASP A 142 -11.87 -15.82 8.27
N PRO A 143 -11.80 -15.32 7.02
CA PRO A 143 -11.46 -13.93 6.76
C PRO A 143 -12.29 -12.97 7.60
N SER A 144 -11.64 -11.90 8.06
CA SER A 144 -12.31 -10.80 8.73
C SER A 144 -12.05 -9.50 7.99
N GLU A 145 -12.91 -8.54 8.28
CA GLU A 145 -12.94 -7.24 7.65
C GLU A 145 -11.67 -6.43 7.99
N TRP A 146 -11.13 -5.76 6.98
CA TRP A 146 -10.12 -4.71 7.19
C TRP A 146 -10.82 -3.39 7.43
N THR A 147 -10.31 -2.61 8.38
CA THR A 147 -10.71 -1.21 8.54
C THR A 147 -9.64 -0.32 7.94
N VAL A 148 -10.05 0.74 7.26
CA VAL A 148 -9.15 1.74 6.71
C VAL A 148 -9.43 3.13 7.26
N LYS A 149 -8.40 3.95 7.35
CA LYS A 149 -8.48 5.39 7.57
C LYS A 149 -7.85 6.09 6.39
N VAL A 150 -8.53 7.10 5.85
CA VAL A 150 -8.04 7.90 4.73
C VAL A 150 -7.98 9.36 5.16
N SER A 151 -6.79 9.97 5.08
CA SER A 151 -6.64 11.39 5.43
C SER A 151 -7.34 12.27 4.39
N GLY A 152 -7.75 13.47 4.78
CA GLY A 152 -8.02 14.53 3.81
C GLY A 152 -6.75 14.86 2.99
N HIS A 153 -6.94 15.49 1.83
CA HIS A 153 -5.82 15.94 0.97
C HIS A 153 -4.89 16.86 1.76
N SER A 154 -3.63 16.46 1.89
CA SER A 154 -2.57 17.16 2.65
C SER A 154 -2.99 17.54 4.08
N ALA A 155 -3.94 16.84 4.68
CA ALA A 155 -4.57 17.20 5.94
C ALA A 155 -3.84 16.63 7.16
N PHE A 156 -2.51 16.69 7.17
CA PHE A 156 -1.62 16.17 8.19
C PHE A 156 -0.37 17.04 8.31
N PRO A 157 0.29 17.10 9.48
CA PRO A 157 1.50 17.89 9.64
C PRO A 157 2.70 17.20 8.97
N ARG A 158 3.72 17.98 8.57
CA ARG A 158 4.91 17.52 7.82
C ARG A 158 6.19 17.97 8.53
N TRP A 159 7.14 17.06 8.74
CA TRP A 159 8.47 17.37 9.30
C TRP A 159 9.45 16.20 9.10
N ASP A 160 10.74 16.51 9.24
CA ASP A 160 11.81 15.53 9.30
C ASP A 160 11.83 14.90 10.70
N GLY A 161 11.34 13.67 10.83
CA GLY A 161 11.31 12.95 12.11
C GLY A 161 10.23 11.88 12.17
N PRO A 162 9.99 11.27 13.34
CA PRO A 162 9.05 10.17 13.46
C PRO A 162 7.66 10.51 12.94
N THR A 163 7.12 9.63 12.10
CA THR A 163 5.83 9.81 11.44
C THR A 163 4.63 9.59 12.36
N GLU A 164 4.82 9.04 13.56
CA GLU A 164 3.71 8.70 14.48
C GLU A 164 2.76 9.87 14.74
N GLU A 165 3.30 11.03 15.14
CA GLU A 165 2.50 12.21 15.42
C GLU A 165 1.74 12.68 14.16
N ALA A 166 2.22 12.37 12.94
CA ALA A 166 1.55 12.80 11.71
C ALA A 166 0.26 12.00 11.51
N PHE A 167 0.29 10.71 11.82
CA PHE A 167 -0.89 9.85 11.81
C PHE A 167 -1.83 10.16 12.99
N GLU A 168 -1.32 10.52 14.17
CA GLU A 168 -2.17 10.94 15.29
C GLU A 168 -2.92 12.24 15.00
N ARG A 169 -2.26 13.20 14.35
CA ARG A 169 -2.80 14.56 14.09
C ARG A 169 -3.47 14.70 12.72
N ALA A 170 -3.43 13.68 11.88
CA ALA A 170 -4.11 13.70 10.59
C ALA A 170 -5.62 13.91 10.75
N SER A 171 -6.19 14.75 9.89
CA SER A 171 -7.63 14.86 9.73
C SER A 171 -8.10 13.75 8.80
N TRP A 172 -8.88 12.82 9.34
CA TRP A 172 -9.41 11.66 8.61
C TRP A 172 -10.72 12.03 7.94
N GLN A 173 -10.78 11.96 6.61
CA GLN A 173 -12.02 12.14 5.86
C GLN A 173 -12.88 10.87 5.85
N PHE A 174 -12.27 9.71 6.08
CA PHE A 174 -12.94 8.43 6.22
C PHE A 174 -12.28 7.57 7.31
N HIS A 175 -13.10 6.80 8.03
CA HIS A 175 -12.68 5.74 8.93
C HIS A 175 -13.78 4.68 9.04
N GLY A 176 -13.52 3.47 8.58
CA GLY A 176 -14.51 2.40 8.55
C GLY A 176 -14.01 1.17 7.79
N PRO A 177 -14.90 0.19 7.55
CA PRO A 177 -14.62 -0.94 6.68
C PRO A 177 -14.02 -0.55 5.33
N LEU A 178 -13.14 -1.40 4.78
CA LEU A 178 -12.60 -1.22 3.43
C LEU A 178 -13.70 -1.23 2.37
N GLU A 179 -14.73 -2.05 2.54
CA GLU A 179 -15.87 -2.13 1.61
C GLU A 179 -16.64 -0.80 1.59
N ASP A 180 -16.99 -0.26 2.76
CA ASP A 180 -17.64 1.06 2.90
C ASP A 180 -16.77 2.18 2.29
N ALA A 181 -15.45 2.11 2.44
CA ALA A 181 -14.54 3.08 1.84
C ALA A 181 -14.61 3.09 0.30
N LEU A 182 -14.75 1.91 -0.31
CA LEU A 182 -14.92 1.78 -1.76
C LEU A 182 -16.25 2.38 -2.22
N GLU A 183 -17.33 2.12 -1.47
CA GLU A 183 -18.64 2.66 -1.80
C GLU A 183 -18.68 4.19 -1.66
N GLU A 184 -18.14 4.73 -0.58
CA GLU A 184 -18.23 6.17 -0.28
C GLU A 184 -17.22 7.02 -1.06
N MET A 185 -16.01 6.50 -1.33
CA MET A 185 -14.91 7.29 -1.88
C MET A 185 -14.54 6.94 -3.33
N VAL A 186 -15.03 5.81 -3.86
CA VAL A 186 -14.59 5.28 -5.16
C VAL A 186 -15.74 5.05 -6.13
N ALA A 187 -16.94 4.73 -5.65
CA ALA A 187 -18.10 4.56 -6.53
C ALA A 187 -18.45 5.89 -7.23
N GLU A 188 -18.69 5.82 -8.54
CA GLU A 188 -19.20 6.98 -9.27
C GLU A 188 -20.65 7.27 -8.84
N PRO A 189 -21.05 8.55 -8.74
CA PRO A 189 -22.44 8.89 -8.44
C PRO A 189 -23.37 8.30 -9.51
N ALA A 190 -24.45 7.67 -9.06
CA ALA A 190 -25.47 7.04 -9.90
C ALA A 190 -26.20 8.02 -10.83
#